data_AF-A0A1X2HZ61-F1
#
_entry.id   AF-A0A1X2HZ61-F1
#
_cell.length_a   1.000
_cell.length_b   1.000
_cell.length_c   1.000
_cell.angle_alpha   90.00
_cell.angle_beta   90.00
_cell.angle_gamma   90.00
#
_symmetry.space_group_name_H-M   'P 1'
#
loop_
_entity.id
_entity.type
_entity.pdbx_description
1 polymer ?
#
loop_
_entity_poly.entity_id
_entity_poly.type
_entity_poly.pdbx_seq_one_letter_code
_entity_poly.pdbx_strand_id
1 'polypeptide(L)' 'MSTTIPPELVYQSTRQDSDSRAKKQYAANVLQQYSFQALHALKHNQSPAKTRLDMMRVMTDLPKSVQDSAQYRKTSVAKQ' A
#
# COMPACT_ATOMS: atom_id res chain seq x y z
N MET A 1 -2.03 -12.41 -40.85
CA MET A 1 -1.98 -13.39 -39.75
C MET A 1 -2.65 -12.74 -38.54
N SER A 2 -3.90 -13.11 -38.23
CA SER A 2 -4.62 -12.56 -37.07
C SER A 2 -4.23 -13.33 -35.82
N THR A 3 -3.54 -12.66 -34.90
CA THR A 3 -3.30 -13.13 -33.54
C THR A 3 -4.59 -13.02 -32.73
N THR A 4 -5.38 -14.10 -32.72
CA THR A 4 -6.55 -14.24 -31.84
C THR A 4 -6.06 -14.45 -30.41
N ILE A 5 -6.10 -13.39 -29.59
CA ILE A 5 -5.78 -13.47 -28.16
C ILE A 5 -6.85 -14.33 -27.50
N PRO A 6 -6.49 -15.36 -26.71
CA PRO A 6 -7.47 -16.22 -26.07
C PRO A 6 -8.32 -15.38 -25.08
N PRO A 7 -9.66 -15.53 -25.08
CA PRO A 7 -10.58 -14.69 -24.31
C PRO A 7 -10.36 -14.78 -22.80
N GLU A 8 -9.71 -15.84 -22.32
CA GLU A 8 -9.36 -16.05 -20.92
C GLU A 8 -8.31 -15.03 -20.40
N LEU A 9 -7.37 -14.60 -21.27
CA LEU A 9 -6.37 -13.58 -20.91
C LEU A 9 -6.97 -12.17 -20.81
N VAL A 10 -7.99 -11.87 -21.62
CA VAL A 10 -8.67 -10.57 -21.61
C VAL A 10 -9.54 -10.40 -20.36
N TYR A 11 -10.14 -11.49 -19.88
CA TYR A 11 -10.98 -11.49 -18.68
C TYR A 11 -10.17 -11.30 -17.38
N GLN A 12 -8.94 -11.83 -17.32
CA GLN A 12 -8.06 -11.60 -16.17
C GLN A 12 -7.54 -10.15 -16.09
N SER A 13 -7.17 -9.54 -17.22
CA SER A 13 -6.63 -8.18 -17.25
C SER A 13 -7.63 -7.15 -16.70
N THR A 14 -8.90 -7.25 -17.10
CA THR A 14 -9.94 -6.31 -16.65
C THR A 14 -10.25 -6.44 -15.16
N ARG A 15 -10.17 -7.66 -14.60
CA ARG A 15 -10.33 -7.89 -13.15
C ARG A 15 -9.16 -7.33 -12.35
N GLN A 16 -7.92 -7.55 -12.80
CA GLN A 16 -6.74 -7.01 -12.13
C GLN A 16 -6.72 -5.47 -12.10
N ASP A 17 -7.19 -4.83 -13.17
CA ASP A 17 -7.38 -3.37 -13.20
C ASP A 17 -8.46 -2.88 -12.24
N SER A 18 -9.55 -3.64 -12.08
CA SER A 18 -10.62 -3.28 -11.14
C SER A 18 -10.15 -3.38 -9.68
N ASP A 19 -9.37 -4.42 -9.35
CA ASP A 19 -8.84 -4.62 -8.00
C ASP A 19 -7.78 -3.59 -7.63
N SER A 20 -6.90 -3.23 -8.59
CA SER A 20 -5.88 -2.19 -8.36
C SER A 20 -6.53 -0.82 -8.15
N ARG A 21 -7.57 -0.50 -8.93
CA ARG A 21 -8.34 0.73 -8.80
C ARG A 21 -9.07 0.81 -7.45
N ALA A 22 -9.68 -0.28 -7.00
CA ALA A 22 -10.36 -0.34 -5.70
C ALA A 22 -9.37 -0.11 -4.55
N LYS A 23 -8.18 -0.71 -4.59
CA LYS A 23 -7.11 -0.51 -3.59
C LYS A 23 -6.62 0.93 -3.54
N LYS A 24 -6.41 1.56 -4.71
CA LYS A 24 -5.99 2.97 -4.79
C LYS A 24 -7.05 3.91 -4.27
N GLN A 25 -8.32 3.64 -4.57
CA GLN A 25 -9.44 4.44 -4.05
C GLN A 25 -9.58 4.31 -2.53
N TYR A 26 -9.40 3.10 -1.99
CA TYR A 26 -9.35 2.90 -0.55
C TYR A 26 -8.19 3.67 0.09
N ALA A 27 -6.98 3.57 -0.47
CA ALA A 27 -5.82 4.30 0.03
C ALA A 27 -6.04 5.82 0.00
N ALA A 28 -6.65 6.36 -1.06
CA ALA A 28 -7.02 7.77 -1.15
C ALA A 28 -7.99 8.18 -0.03
N ASN A 29 -9.02 7.37 0.25
CA ASN A 29 -9.97 7.63 1.32
C ASN A 29 -9.29 7.65 2.69
N VAL A 30 -8.39 6.70 2.95
CA VAL A 30 -7.62 6.63 4.21
C VAL A 30 -6.68 7.83 4.36
N LEU A 31 -6.09 8.34 3.27
CA LEU A 31 -5.22 9.52 3.30
C LEU A 31 -5.97 10.83 3.50
N GLN A 32 -7.17 10.95 2.94
CA GLN A 32 -7.98 12.17 3.01
C GLN A 32 -8.79 12.28 4.31
N GLN A 33 -9.22 11.16 4.90
CA GLN A 33 -10.14 11.16 6.03
C GLN A 33 -9.48 10.60 7.30
N TYR A 34 -9.36 11.47 8.32
CA TYR A 34 -8.74 11.12 9.61
C TYR A 34 -9.40 9.92 10.31
N SER A 35 -10.72 9.77 10.21
CA SER A 35 -11.46 8.66 10.81
C SER A 35 -11.06 7.31 10.20
N PHE A 36 -10.96 7.23 8.88
CA PHE A 36 -10.51 6.03 8.17
C PHE A 36 -9.05 5.71 8.48
N GLN A 37 -8.20 6.73 8.55
CA GLN A 37 -6.81 6.58 8.98
C GLN A 37 -6.69 6.00 10.39
N ALA A 38 -7.46 6.50 11.35
CA ALA A 38 -7.45 6.04 12.73
C ALA A 38 -7.94 4.60 12.83
N LEU A 39 -9.04 4.25 12.15
CA LEU A 39 -9.57 2.89 12.12
C LEU A 39 -8.56 1.90 11.52
N HIS A 40 -7.90 2.27 10.41
CA HIS A 40 -6.86 1.44 9.81
C HIS A 40 -5.66 1.29 10.75
N ALA A 41 -5.21 2.37 11.39
CA ALA A 41 -4.12 2.35 12.35
C ALA A 41 -4.41 1.42 13.54
N LEU A 42 -5.62 1.50 14.11
CA LEU A 42 -6.06 0.63 15.20
C LEU A 42 -6.16 -0.83 14.78
N LYS A 43 -6.76 -1.10 13.62
CA LYS A 43 -6.90 -2.47 13.08
C LYS A 43 -5.54 -3.15 12.89
N HIS A 44 -4.53 -2.39 12.48
CA HIS A 44 -3.20 -2.91 12.16
C HIS A 44 -2.17 -2.70 13.27
N ASN A 45 -2.55 -2.14 14.43
CA ASN A 45 -1.64 -1.74 15.51
C ASN A 45 -0.44 -0.93 15.00
N GLN A 46 -0.69 0.00 14.07
CA GLN A 46 0.32 0.86 13.46
C GLN A 46 0.18 2.29 13.94
N SER A 47 1.28 3.05 13.91
CA SER A 47 1.20 4.50 14.11
C SER A 47 0.47 5.16 12.94
N PRO A 48 -0.23 6.29 13.15
CA PRO A 48 -0.89 7.03 12.08
C PRO A 48 0.06 7.43 10.94
N ALA A 49 1.31 7.73 11.27
CA ALA A 49 2.34 8.06 10.29
C ALA A 49 2.73 6.86 9.41
N LYS A 50 2.87 5.67 10.00
CA LYS A 50 3.14 4.44 9.26
C LYS A 50 1.99 4.08 8.33
N THR A 51 0.74 4.18 8.83
CA THR A 51 -0.46 3.98 8.01
C THR A 51 -0.47 4.91 6.79
N ARG A 52 -0.18 6.21 6.95
CA ARG A 52 -0.09 7.15 5.82
C ARG A 52 0.97 6.75 4.82
N LEU A 53 2.16 6.38 5.28
CA LEU A 53 3.24 5.92 4.40
C LEU A 53 2.84 4.69 3.61
N ASP A 54 2.23 3.70 4.25
CA ASP A 54 1.80 2.48 3.57
C ASP A 54 0.69 2.76 2.54
N MET A 55 -0.27 3.63 2.85
CA MET A 55 -1.30 4.04 1.89
C MET A 55 -0.73 4.86 0.72
N MET A 56 0.25 5.73 0.97
CA MET A 56 0.97 6.45 -0.09
C MET A 56 1.72 5.50 -1.02
N ARG A 57 2.32 4.42 -0.49
CA ARG A 57 2.95 3.37 -1.32
C ARG A 57 1.95 2.62 -2.19
N VAL A 58 0.78 2.30 -1.65
CA VAL A 58 -0.30 1.68 -2.44
C VAL A 58 -0.74 2.59 -3.60
N MET A 59 -0.73 3.91 -3.38
CA MET A 59 -1.04 4.89 -4.43
C MET A 59 0.02 4.98 -5.52
N THR A 60 1.29 4.79 -5.18
CA THR A 60 2.44 4.90 -6.11
C THR A 60 2.94 3.55 -6.64
N ASP A 61 2.24 2.46 -6.31
CA ASP A 61 2.65 1.09 -6.61
C ASP A 61 4.07 0.76 -6.11
N LEU A 62 4.53 1.46 -5.06
CA LEU A 62 5.84 1.23 -4.47
C LEU A 62 5.83 -0.07 -3.64
N PRO A 63 6.87 -0.91 -3.74
CA PRO A 63 6.98 -2.10 -2.91
C PRO A 63 7.06 -1.73 -1.42
N LYS A 64 6.52 -2.61 -0.56
CA LYS A 64 6.60 -2.43 0.90
C LYS A 64 8.07 -2.33 1.32
N SER A 65 8.38 -1.38 2.19
CA SER A 65 9.76 -1.18 2.65
C SER A 65 10.29 -2.44 3.35
N VAL A 66 11.46 -2.88 2.91
CA VAL A 66 12.25 -3.99 3.47
C VAL A 66 12.62 -3.74 4.95
N GLN A 67 12.58 -2.49 5.40
CA GLN A 67 12.98 -2.11 6.76
C GLN A 67 12.04 -2.57 7.88
N ASP A 68 10.84 -3.08 7.58
CA ASP A 68 9.98 -3.67 8.61
C ASP A 68 10.58 -4.97 9.21
N SER A 69 11.61 -5.55 8.58
CA SER A 69 12.39 -6.67 9.10
C SER A 69 13.71 -6.26 9.78
N ALA A 70 14.10 -4.99 9.68
CA ALA A 70 15.33 -4.46 10.29
C ALA A 70 14.98 -3.71 11.58
N GLN A 71 14.65 -4.47 12.62
CA GLN A 71 14.52 -3.96 13.98
C GLN A 71 15.74 -3.13 14.37
N TYR A 72 15.51 -1.84 14.60
CA TYR A 72 16.21 -0.98 15.57
C TYR A 72 17.73 -1.11 15.65
N ARG A 73 18.48 -0.59 14.66
CA ARG A 73 19.85 -0.12 14.95
C ARG A 73 19.76 1.28 15.57
N LYS A 74 19.44 1.33 16.87
CA LYS A 74 19.59 2.55 17.68
C LYS A 74 21.07 2.91 17.68
N THR A 75 21.47 3.94 16.94
CA THR A 75 22.77 4.59 17.15
C THR A 75 22.64 5.42 18.41
N SER A 76 22.98 4.85 19.56
CA SER A 76 23.25 5.63 20.78
C SER A 76 24.43 6.54 20.48
N VAL A 77 24.15 7.81 20.21
CA VAL A 77 25.18 8.85 20.17
C VAL A 77 25.66 9.02 21.60
N ALA A 78 26.82 8.45 21.91
CA ALA A 78 27.53 8.73 23.14
C ALA A 78 27.98 10.20 23.11
N LYS A 79 27.46 11.01 24.03
CA LYS A 79 28.06 12.32 24.36
C LYS A 79 29.42 12.05 24.99
N GLN A 80 30.48 12.53 24.35
CA GLN A 80 31.77 12.79 24.98
C GLN A 80 31.77 14.21 25.55
#